data_AF-A0A419FWC5-F1
#
_entry.id   AF-A0A419FWC5-F1
#
_cell.length_a   1.000
_cell.length_b   1.000
_cell.length_c   1.000
_cell.angle_alpha   90.00
_cell.angle_beta   90.00
_cell.angle_gamma   90.00
#
_symmetry.space_group_name_H-M   'P 1'
#
loop_
_entity.id
_entity.type
_entity.pdbx_description
1 polymer ?
#
loop_
_entity_poly.entity_id
_entity_poly.type
_entity_poly.pdbx_seq_one_letter_code
_entity_poly.pdbx_strand_id
1 'polypeptide(L)'
;MKIIKSLFLVLPLILFLPAILHAVRVQPPDYGMVIINKYSESAGLSPVVFDHWLHRAMFTCRLCHVDIDFAMKANTTDIKAENNSRGYYCGACHNGRMLHNRKIVFAACSSKSSSEGGSRCERCHSLGKNVKREYDFGVFTKRLPKSGFGNGVDWEKAREQGLIKPDDFVEGISMKRAPLPVPEDFSIEARVKNLKGIVFSHKKHALLFGCEGCHPDIFPVLKGYVAYSMREIYVGQYCGVCHTSVAFPIINCAGCHQTAVDLP
;
A
#
# COMPACT_ATOMS: atom_id res chain seq x y z
N MET A 1 -73.51 7.53 -30.46
CA MET A 1 -72.21 8.24 -30.51
C MET A 1 -71.48 7.93 -29.20
N LYS A 2 -70.44 7.10 -29.26
CA LYS A 2 -69.64 6.65 -28.11
C LYS A 2 -68.64 7.75 -27.74
N ILE A 3 -68.61 8.20 -26.49
CA ILE A 3 -67.43 8.89 -25.94
C ILE A 3 -67.15 8.31 -24.55
N ILE A 4 -65.88 7.95 -24.38
CA ILE A 4 -65.32 6.97 -23.46
C ILE A 4 -64.98 7.65 -22.11
N LYS A 5 -65.29 6.98 -21.00
CA LYS A 5 -64.82 7.32 -19.65
C LYS A 5 -63.33 6.98 -19.55
N SER A 6 -62.45 7.98 -19.48
CA SER A 6 -61.04 7.76 -19.12
C SER A 6 -60.87 7.80 -17.61
N LEU A 7 -60.90 6.61 -17.01
CA LEU A 7 -60.52 6.34 -15.63
C LEU A 7 -58.99 6.37 -15.54
N PHE A 8 -58.39 7.46 -15.04
CA PHE A 8 -56.96 7.50 -14.74
C PHE A 8 -56.68 6.72 -13.45
N LEU A 9 -56.29 5.47 -13.62
CA LEU A 9 -55.74 4.60 -12.58
C LEU A 9 -54.29 5.06 -12.31
N VAL A 10 -54.07 5.82 -11.23
CA VAL A 10 -52.73 6.19 -10.77
C VAL A 10 -52.12 5.00 -10.03
N LEU A 11 -51.33 4.19 -10.73
CA LEU A 11 -50.55 3.09 -10.16
C LEU A 11 -49.31 3.69 -9.45
N PRO A 12 -49.04 3.41 -8.16
CA PRO A 12 -47.82 3.90 -7.53
C PRO A 12 -46.65 3.07 -8.04
N LEU A 13 -45.77 3.71 -8.82
CA LEU A 13 -44.49 3.16 -9.25
C LEU A 13 -43.56 3.08 -8.04
N ILE A 14 -43.70 2.03 -7.23
CA ILE A 14 -42.72 1.65 -6.23
C ILE A 14 -41.55 1.00 -6.98
N LEU A 15 -40.65 1.85 -7.48
CA LEU A 15 -39.31 1.45 -7.88
C LEU A 15 -38.50 1.14 -6.60
N PHE A 16 -38.63 -0.09 -6.09
CA PHE A 16 -37.58 -0.68 -5.28
C PHE A 16 -36.38 -0.90 -6.19
N LEU A 17 -35.51 0.11 -6.32
CA LEU A 17 -34.12 -0.09 -6.68
C LEU A 17 -33.50 -0.87 -5.50
N PRO A 18 -33.12 -2.16 -5.64
CA PRO A 18 -32.18 -2.70 -4.70
C PRO A 18 -30.90 -1.90 -4.93
N ALA A 19 -30.56 -1.01 -3.99
CA ALA A 19 -29.25 -0.43 -3.93
C ALA A 19 -28.28 -1.62 -3.88
N ILE A 20 -27.68 -1.94 -5.02
CA ILE A 20 -26.73 -3.02 -5.11
C ILE A 20 -25.50 -2.52 -4.38
N LEU A 21 -25.45 -2.82 -3.08
CA LEU A 21 -24.26 -2.71 -2.27
C LEU A 21 -23.31 -3.83 -2.73
N HIS A 22 -22.83 -3.74 -3.96
CA HIS A 22 -21.59 -4.39 -4.33
C HIS A 22 -20.53 -3.71 -3.47
N ALA A 23 -20.17 -4.33 -2.34
CA ALA A 23 -18.88 -4.06 -1.74
C ALA A 23 -17.87 -4.20 -2.87
N VAL A 24 -17.32 -3.07 -3.34
CA VAL A 24 -16.33 -3.05 -4.42
C VAL A 24 -15.15 -3.83 -3.90
N ARG A 25 -15.08 -5.11 -4.27
CA ARG A 25 -13.96 -5.96 -3.93
C ARG A 25 -12.79 -5.45 -4.74
N VAL A 26 -11.86 -4.78 -4.07
CA VAL A 26 -10.61 -4.30 -4.68
C VAL A 26 -9.95 -5.51 -5.35
N GLN A 27 -9.62 -5.37 -6.64
CA GLN A 27 -8.96 -6.46 -7.35
C GLN A 27 -7.59 -6.69 -6.72
N PRO A 28 -7.12 -7.96 -6.65
CA PRO A 28 -5.81 -8.27 -6.08
C PRO A 28 -4.65 -7.36 -6.51
N PRO A 29 -4.43 -7.07 -7.81
CA PRO A 29 -3.35 -6.17 -8.24
C PRO A 29 -3.49 -4.74 -7.71
N ASP A 30 -4.73 -4.28 -7.49
CA ASP A 30 -5.05 -2.91 -7.09
C ASP A 30 -4.97 -2.73 -5.56
N TYR A 31 -4.87 -3.81 -4.79
CA TYR A 31 -4.81 -3.73 -3.34
C TYR A 31 -3.45 -3.18 -2.88
N GLY A 32 -3.51 -2.03 -2.19
CA GLY A 32 -2.33 -1.24 -1.85
C GLY A 32 -1.82 -0.36 -3.00
N MET A 33 -2.49 -0.34 -4.17
CA MET A 33 -2.15 0.58 -5.25
C MET A 33 -2.38 2.02 -4.80
N VAL A 34 -1.45 2.92 -5.14
CA VAL A 34 -1.56 4.34 -4.81
C VAL A 34 -1.67 5.18 -6.08
N ILE A 35 -2.63 6.10 -6.06
CA ILE A 35 -2.78 7.11 -7.10
C ILE A 35 -2.18 8.43 -6.63
N ILE A 36 -1.19 8.93 -7.38
CA ILE A 36 -0.54 10.21 -7.10
C ILE A 36 -0.99 11.22 -8.16
N ASN A 37 -1.73 12.22 -7.70
CA ASN A 37 -2.38 13.24 -8.51
C ASN A 37 -2.23 14.67 -7.93
N LYS A 38 -1.26 14.91 -7.04
CA LYS A 38 -1.05 16.26 -6.49
C LYS A 38 -0.85 17.32 -7.58
N TYR A 39 -0.13 16.97 -8.66
CA TYR A 39 0.23 17.88 -9.74
C TYR A 39 -0.08 17.36 -11.16
N SER A 40 -0.42 16.07 -11.32
CA SER A 40 -0.49 15.41 -12.63
C SER A 40 -1.56 16.02 -13.54
N GLU A 41 -2.82 16.03 -13.09
CA GLU A 41 -3.93 16.56 -13.91
C GLU A 41 -3.79 18.05 -14.21
N SER A 42 -3.35 18.86 -13.22
CA SER A 42 -3.08 20.29 -13.43
C SER A 42 -1.97 20.54 -14.46
N ALA A 43 -1.08 19.57 -14.68
CA ALA A 43 -0.03 19.61 -15.70
C ALA A 43 -0.44 18.93 -17.02
N GLY A 44 -1.71 18.55 -17.19
CA GLY A 44 -2.21 17.89 -18.40
C GLY A 44 -1.77 16.42 -18.54
N LEU A 45 -1.34 15.78 -17.44
CA LEU A 45 -0.92 14.38 -17.42
C LEU A 45 -1.93 13.51 -16.67
N SER A 46 -2.10 12.26 -17.08
CA SER A 46 -2.85 11.28 -16.28
C SER A 46 -2.21 11.11 -14.90
N PRO A 47 -3.00 10.87 -13.84
CA PRO A 47 -2.46 10.53 -12.53
C PRO A 47 -1.46 9.36 -12.58
N VAL A 48 -0.48 9.39 -11.67
CA VAL A 48 0.50 8.32 -11.54
C VAL A 48 -0.14 7.14 -10.82
N VAL A 49 0.05 5.93 -11.36
CA VAL A 49 -0.32 4.67 -10.72
C VAL A 49 0.94 4.03 -10.15
N PHE A 50 0.98 3.86 -8.82
CA PHE A 50 2.09 3.23 -8.12
C PHE A 50 1.68 1.86 -7.54
N ASP A 51 2.39 0.82 -7.97
CA ASP A 51 2.14 -0.56 -7.55
C ASP A 51 3.02 -0.93 -6.35
N HIS A 52 2.44 -0.87 -5.14
CA HIS A 52 3.17 -1.29 -3.93
C HIS A 52 3.60 -2.76 -3.98
N TRP A 53 2.81 -3.65 -4.58
CA TRP A 53 3.10 -5.08 -4.56
C TRP A 53 4.46 -5.41 -5.21
N LEU A 54 4.82 -4.70 -6.28
CA LEU A 54 6.07 -4.92 -6.99
C LEU A 54 7.24 -4.34 -6.21
N HIS A 55 7.09 -3.10 -5.74
CA HIS A 55 8.16 -2.40 -5.01
C HIS A 55 8.44 -3.06 -3.66
N ARG A 56 7.41 -3.47 -2.90
CA ARG A 56 7.60 -4.15 -1.61
C ARG A 56 8.18 -5.55 -1.71
N ALA A 57 8.10 -6.17 -2.89
CA ALA A 57 8.76 -7.44 -3.15
C ALA A 57 10.27 -7.27 -3.31
N MET A 58 10.71 -6.04 -3.65
CA MET A 58 12.09 -5.69 -3.99
C MET A 58 12.76 -4.86 -2.90
N PHE A 59 12.02 -4.02 -2.19
CA PHE A 59 12.55 -3.08 -1.21
C PHE A 59 11.70 -3.07 0.05
N THR A 60 12.34 -2.81 1.19
CA THR A 60 11.63 -2.62 2.47
C THR A 60 10.80 -1.34 2.45
N CYS A 61 9.75 -1.30 3.27
CA CYS A 61 8.91 -0.11 3.45
C CYS A 61 9.73 1.07 4.00
N ARG A 62 10.69 0.79 4.90
CA ARG A 62 11.61 1.78 5.47
C ARG A 62 12.36 2.55 4.38
N LEU A 63 12.89 1.86 3.38
CA LEU A 63 13.69 2.49 2.33
C LEU A 63 12.88 3.59 1.62
N CYS A 64 11.61 3.35 1.32
CA CYS A 64 10.77 4.34 0.67
C CYS A 64 10.28 5.44 1.65
N HIS A 65 9.82 5.05 2.84
CA HIS A 65 9.09 5.95 3.73
C HIS A 65 9.95 6.65 4.79
N VAL A 66 11.21 6.22 4.94
CA VAL A 66 12.18 6.80 5.89
C VAL A 66 13.41 7.30 5.13
N ASP A 67 14.04 6.47 4.30
CA ASP A 67 15.29 6.87 3.64
C ASP A 67 15.03 7.82 2.44
N ILE A 68 13.99 7.58 1.63
CA ILE A 68 13.58 8.46 0.53
C ILE A 68 12.57 9.54 0.98
N ASP A 69 11.96 9.36 2.14
CA ASP A 69 10.98 10.29 2.75
C ASP A 69 9.68 10.46 1.93
N PHE A 70 9.14 9.35 1.42
CA PHE A 70 7.75 9.32 0.97
C PHE A 70 6.82 9.31 2.17
N ALA A 71 5.95 10.32 2.28
CA ALA A 71 4.89 10.33 3.26
C ALA A 71 3.94 9.14 3.04
N MET A 72 3.50 8.53 4.14
CA MET A 72 2.60 7.37 4.12
C MET A 72 1.25 7.69 3.44
N LYS A 73 0.79 8.94 3.53
CA LYS A 73 -0.46 9.41 2.91
C LYS A 73 -0.21 9.91 1.50
N ALA A 74 -0.95 9.35 0.54
CA ALA A 74 -0.92 9.76 -0.86
C ALA A 74 -1.11 11.27 -1.04
N ASN A 75 -0.44 11.85 -2.03
CA ASN A 75 -0.47 13.29 -2.37
C ASN A 75 0.05 14.24 -1.28
N THR A 76 0.73 13.72 -0.25
CA THR A 76 1.36 14.57 0.78
C THR A 76 2.73 15.04 0.31
N THR A 77 3.62 14.12 -0.08
CA THR A 77 4.97 14.44 -0.60
C THR A 77 4.92 15.26 -1.88
N ASP A 78 5.77 16.29 -1.96
CA ASP A 78 5.89 17.20 -3.09
C ASP A 78 6.77 16.65 -4.23
N ILE A 79 6.25 15.62 -4.90
CA ILE A 79 6.93 14.96 -6.01
C ILE A 79 6.75 15.78 -7.30
N LYS A 80 7.86 16.28 -7.84
CA LYS A 80 7.92 17.01 -9.13
C LYS A 80 8.92 16.33 -10.07
N ALA A 81 8.72 16.46 -11.38
CA ALA A 81 9.65 15.92 -12.37
C ALA A 81 11.08 16.47 -12.21
N GLU A 82 11.22 17.73 -11.78
CA GLU A 82 12.52 18.31 -11.45
C GLU A 82 13.20 17.60 -10.27
N ASN A 83 12.46 17.30 -9.19
CA ASN A 83 12.98 16.55 -8.05
C ASN A 83 13.45 15.15 -8.47
N ASN A 84 12.66 14.46 -9.29
CA ASN A 84 13.05 13.17 -9.87
C ASN A 84 14.33 13.30 -10.72
N SER A 85 14.44 14.33 -11.55
CA SER A 85 15.64 14.54 -12.39
C SER A 85 16.92 14.79 -11.58
N ARG A 86 16.78 15.30 -10.35
CA ARG A 86 17.86 15.54 -9.40
C ARG A 86 18.17 14.34 -8.51
N GLY A 87 17.49 13.21 -8.69
CA GLY A 87 17.73 11.98 -7.93
C GLY A 87 16.92 11.87 -6.63
N TYR A 88 15.89 12.69 -6.44
CA TYR A 88 14.96 12.55 -5.31
C TYR A 88 13.76 11.67 -5.67
N TYR A 89 13.05 11.17 -4.67
CA TYR A 89 11.81 10.41 -4.83
C TYR A 89 11.95 9.23 -5.81
N CYS A 90 11.11 9.17 -6.84
CA CYS A 90 11.16 8.10 -7.83
C CYS A 90 12.52 8.09 -8.54
N GLY A 91 13.10 9.28 -8.77
CA GLY A 91 14.39 9.45 -9.43
C GLY A 91 15.59 8.95 -8.63
N ALA A 92 15.42 8.65 -7.34
CA ALA A 92 16.48 8.04 -6.54
C ALA A 92 16.86 6.66 -7.10
N CYS A 93 15.86 5.89 -7.53
CA CYS A 93 16.04 4.58 -8.17
C CYS A 93 15.84 4.64 -9.69
N HIS A 94 14.79 5.33 -10.15
CA HIS A 94 14.48 5.52 -11.57
C HIS A 94 15.36 6.61 -12.19
N ASN A 95 16.67 6.37 -12.23
CA ASN A 95 17.68 7.29 -12.77
C ASN A 95 18.37 6.79 -14.06
N GLY A 96 18.03 5.58 -14.54
CA GLY A 96 18.66 5.00 -15.72
C GLY A 96 20.05 4.43 -15.49
N ARG A 97 20.52 4.36 -14.24
CA ARG A 97 21.86 3.89 -13.86
C ARG A 97 21.86 2.87 -12.72
N MET A 98 20.88 2.92 -11.82
CA MET A 98 20.75 1.97 -10.73
C MET A 98 20.64 0.55 -11.28
N LEU A 99 21.52 -0.33 -10.82
CA LEU A 99 21.46 -1.76 -11.12
C LEU A 99 20.73 -2.46 -9.97
N HIS A 100 19.63 -3.14 -10.27
CA HIS A 100 18.91 -3.96 -9.30
C HIS A 100 18.50 -5.27 -9.98
N ASN A 101 18.74 -6.41 -9.34
CA ASN A 101 18.50 -7.75 -9.91
C ASN A 101 19.04 -7.93 -11.33
N ARG A 102 20.30 -7.52 -11.54
CA ARG A 102 21.02 -7.58 -12.84
C ARG A 102 20.35 -6.78 -13.97
N LYS A 103 19.46 -5.86 -13.63
CA LYS A 103 18.77 -5.01 -14.59
C LYS A 103 18.97 -3.54 -14.23
N ILE A 104 19.23 -2.71 -15.24
CA ILE A 104 19.26 -1.26 -15.07
C ILE A 104 17.82 -0.77 -14.92
N VAL A 105 17.55 -0.08 -13.81
CA VAL A 105 16.26 0.55 -13.53
C VAL A 105 16.08 1.73 -14.49
N PHE A 106 14.95 1.77 -15.19
CA PHE A 106 14.67 2.81 -16.18
C PHE A 106 14.62 4.21 -15.56
N ALA A 107 15.00 5.23 -16.31
CA ALA A 107 14.91 6.62 -15.86
C ALA A 107 13.47 7.14 -15.80
N ALA A 108 13.14 7.94 -14.79
CA ALA A 108 11.91 8.74 -14.73
C ALA A 108 11.89 9.78 -15.86
N CYS A 109 10.70 10.32 -16.19
CA CYS A 109 10.60 11.40 -17.16
C CYS A 109 11.19 12.71 -16.60
N SER A 110 11.77 13.53 -17.50
CA SER A 110 12.22 14.89 -17.19
C SER A 110 11.15 15.90 -17.60
N SER A 111 11.23 17.13 -17.08
CA SER A 111 10.25 18.22 -17.30
C SER A 111 10.04 18.61 -18.78
N LYS A 112 10.87 18.13 -19.70
CA LYS A 112 10.68 18.31 -21.14
C LYS A 112 9.95 17.12 -21.72
N SER A 113 8.63 17.28 -21.86
CA SER A 113 7.82 16.51 -22.81
C SER A 113 8.24 16.90 -24.23
N SER A 114 9.43 16.47 -24.66
CA SER A 114 9.72 16.38 -26.10
C SER A 114 9.05 15.11 -26.62
N SER A 115 8.76 15.08 -27.92
CA SER A 115 8.09 13.98 -28.64
C SER A 115 8.72 12.59 -28.45
N GLU A 116 9.93 12.48 -27.89
CA GLU A 116 10.60 11.21 -27.54
C GLU A 116 10.34 10.75 -26.09
N GLY A 117 9.80 11.63 -25.22
CA GLY A 117 9.57 11.38 -23.79
C GLY A 117 8.17 10.83 -23.44
N GLY A 118 7.21 10.89 -24.36
CA GLY A 118 5.80 10.53 -24.11
C GLY A 118 5.63 9.09 -23.61
N SER A 119 6.25 8.11 -24.28
CA SER A 119 6.15 6.69 -23.90
C SER A 119 6.79 6.37 -22.55
N ARG A 120 7.75 7.19 -22.10
CA ARG A 120 8.40 7.03 -20.78
C ARG A 120 7.53 7.57 -19.67
N CYS A 121 6.87 8.73 -19.87
CA CYS A 121 5.94 9.30 -18.90
C CYS A 121 4.80 8.32 -18.56
N GLU A 122 4.33 7.58 -19.57
CA GLU A 122 3.22 6.61 -19.43
C GLU A 122 3.56 5.38 -18.60
N ARG A 123 4.84 5.13 -18.31
CA ARG A 123 5.23 4.08 -17.34
C ARG A 123 4.70 4.38 -15.94
N CYS A 124 4.49 5.65 -15.63
CA CYS A 124 4.01 6.11 -14.32
C CYS A 124 2.63 6.76 -14.45
N HIS A 125 2.51 7.76 -15.33
CA HIS A 125 1.29 8.53 -15.62
C HIS A 125 0.31 7.72 -16.48
N SER A 126 -0.27 6.67 -15.88
CA SER A 126 -0.99 5.64 -16.60
C SER A 126 -2.43 5.44 -16.15
N LEU A 127 -2.94 6.23 -15.19
CA LEU A 127 -4.33 6.04 -14.76
C LEU A 127 -5.28 6.24 -15.95
N GLY A 128 -6.16 5.27 -16.19
CA GLY A 128 -7.09 5.27 -17.33
C GLY A 128 -6.44 5.00 -18.69
N LYS A 129 -5.14 4.68 -18.75
CA LYS A 129 -4.43 4.37 -19.99
C LYS A 129 -4.21 2.87 -20.15
N ASN A 130 -4.26 2.39 -21.39
CA ASN A 130 -3.88 1.02 -21.72
C ASN A 130 -2.36 0.92 -21.92
N VAL A 131 -1.62 0.84 -20.81
CA VAL A 131 -0.16 0.70 -20.83
C VAL A 131 0.26 -0.74 -20.65
N LYS A 132 1.18 -1.22 -21.48
CA LYS A 132 1.76 -2.56 -21.31
C LYS A 132 2.74 -2.54 -20.14
N ARG A 133 2.36 -3.19 -19.03
CA ARG A 133 3.24 -3.40 -17.88
C ARG A 133 4.26 -4.51 -18.16
N GLU A 134 5.47 -4.34 -17.65
CA GLU A 134 6.51 -5.37 -17.75
C GLU A 134 6.18 -6.58 -16.85
N TYR A 135 5.69 -6.30 -15.65
CA TYR A 135 5.34 -7.32 -14.68
C TYR A 135 3.81 -7.44 -14.59
N ASP A 136 3.34 -8.67 -14.70
CA ASP A 136 1.94 -9.04 -14.43
C ASP A 136 1.82 -9.60 -13.00
N PHE A 137 0.81 -9.15 -12.26
CA PHE A 137 0.58 -9.55 -10.87
C PHE A 137 0.33 -11.05 -10.74
N GLY A 138 -0.51 -11.63 -11.61
CA GLY A 138 -0.87 -13.05 -11.55
C GLY A 138 0.32 -13.97 -11.84
N VAL A 139 1.13 -13.60 -12.83
CA VAL A 139 2.38 -14.29 -13.16
C VAL A 139 3.40 -14.17 -12.02
N PHE A 140 3.63 -12.94 -11.53
CA PHE A 140 4.59 -12.67 -10.48
C PHE A 140 4.26 -13.44 -9.19
N THR A 141 2.99 -13.41 -8.77
CA THR A 141 2.54 -14.00 -7.51
C THR A 141 2.20 -15.48 -7.61
N LYS A 142 2.33 -16.11 -8.79
CA LYS A 142 1.89 -17.49 -9.05
C LYS A 142 2.47 -18.49 -8.06
N ARG A 143 3.75 -18.34 -7.70
CA ARG A 143 4.49 -19.24 -6.80
C ARG A 143 4.54 -18.76 -5.36
N LEU A 144 3.97 -17.59 -5.05
CA LEU A 144 3.98 -17.06 -3.70
C LEU A 144 2.87 -17.68 -2.84
N PRO A 145 3.09 -17.85 -1.53
CA PRO A 145 2.09 -18.29 -0.58
C PRO A 145 0.82 -17.45 -0.67
N LYS A 146 -0.33 -18.11 -0.56
CA LYS A 146 -1.64 -17.48 -0.72
C LYS A 146 -2.23 -17.06 0.62
N SER A 147 -2.96 -15.96 0.60
CA SER A 147 -3.77 -15.47 1.72
C SER A 147 -5.23 -15.37 1.29
N GLY A 148 -6.16 -15.55 2.23
CA GLY A 148 -7.58 -15.29 2.00
C GLY A 148 -7.94 -13.80 1.96
N PHE A 149 -7.00 -12.92 2.32
CA PHE A 149 -7.22 -11.49 2.52
C PHE A 149 -6.25 -10.62 1.72
N GLY A 150 -6.55 -9.32 1.66
CA GLY A 150 -5.72 -8.32 0.98
C GLY A 150 -5.64 -8.58 -0.51
N ASN A 151 -4.42 -8.63 -1.06
CA ASN A 151 -4.15 -8.98 -2.45
C ASN A 151 -4.04 -10.49 -2.72
N GLY A 152 -4.41 -11.33 -1.76
CA GLY A 152 -4.37 -12.79 -1.92
C GLY A 152 -2.98 -13.42 -1.80
N VAL A 153 -1.97 -12.66 -1.38
CA VAL A 153 -0.61 -13.15 -1.13
C VAL A 153 -0.27 -12.99 0.35
N ASP A 154 0.33 -14.03 0.92
CA ASP A 154 0.93 -13.99 2.25
C ASP A 154 2.40 -13.56 2.11
N TRP A 155 2.62 -12.25 2.25
CA TRP A 155 3.92 -11.59 2.06
C TRP A 155 4.91 -11.90 3.18
N GLU A 156 4.42 -12.15 4.38
CA GLU A 156 5.25 -12.54 5.52
C GLU A 156 5.83 -13.93 5.25
N LYS A 157 4.97 -14.90 4.95
CA LYS A 157 5.40 -16.26 4.62
C LYS A 157 6.27 -16.32 3.37
N ALA A 158 5.98 -15.49 2.36
CA ALA A 158 6.83 -15.37 1.17
C ALA A 158 8.27 -14.95 1.52
N ARG A 159 8.43 -14.01 2.46
CA ARG A 159 9.74 -13.60 2.98
C ARG A 159 10.41 -14.68 3.81
N GLU A 160 9.68 -15.30 4.74
CA GLU A 160 10.21 -16.37 5.60
C GLU A 160 10.74 -17.56 4.78
N GLN A 161 10.04 -17.89 3.69
CA GLN A 161 10.47 -18.92 2.74
C GLN A 161 11.56 -18.46 1.76
N GLY A 162 12.00 -17.19 1.85
CA GLY A 162 13.03 -16.61 0.98
C GLY A 162 12.61 -16.46 -0.48
N LEU A 163 11.31 -16.55 -0.79
CA LEU A 163 10.75 -16.37 -2.14
C LEU A 163 10.79 -14.92 -2.60
N ILE A 164 10.81 -13.99 -1.64
CA ILE A 164 11.14 -12.58 -1.85
C ILE A 164 12.19 -12.17 -0.82
N LYS A 165 13.09 -11.28 -1.23
CA LYS A 165 14.17 -10.76 -0.39
C LYS A 165 14.28 -9.25 -0.63
N PRO A 166 13.43 -8.45 0.04
CA PRO A 166 13.46 -7.01 -0.17
C PRO A 166 14.75 -6.40 0.38
N ASP A 167 15.42 -5.60 -0.43
CA ASP A 167 16.60 -4.84 -0.04
C ASP A 167 16.21 -3.75 0.97
N ASP A 168 17.03 -3.58 2.00
CA ASP A 168 16.87 -2.59 3.06
C ASP A 168 17.88 -1.44 2.96
N PHE A 169 18.71 -1.45 1.92
CA PHE A 169 19.77 -0.48 1.71
C PHE A 169 19.97 -0.20 0.22
N VAL A 170 20.03 1.08 -0.15
CA VAL A 170 20.52 1.51 -1.47
C VAL A 170 21.64 2.53 -1.29
N GLU A 171 22.77 2.26 -1.95
CA GLU A 171 23.95 3.12 -1.90
C GLU A 171 23.62 4.54 -2.37
N GLY A 172 24.08 5.54 -1.61
CA GLY A 172 23.82 6.96 -1.89
C GLY A 172 22.41 7.45 -1.49
N ILE A 173 21.52 6.56 -1.04
CA ILE A 173 20.18 6.93 -0.52
C ILE A 173 20.10 6.57 0.97
N SER A 174 20.37 5.32 1.29
CA SER A 174 20.26 4.79 2.65
C SER A 174 21.48 5.17 3.48
N MET A 175 21.22 5.50 4.74
CA MET A 175 22.28 5.73 5.72
C MET A 175 22.63 4.42 6.43
N LYS A 176 23.92 4.08 6.47
CA LYS A 176 24.40 2.97 7.28
C LYS A 176 24.19 3.31 8.76
N ARG A 177 23.47 2.45 9.46
CA ARG A 177 23.20 2.58 10.90
C ARG A 177 23.55 1.28 11.60
N ALA A 178 24.04 1.37 12.82
CA ALA A 178 24.18 0.20 13.67
C ALA A 178 22.80 -0.42 13.91
N PRO A 179 22.65 -1.76 13.84
CA PRO A 179 21.39 -2.41 14.17
C PRO A 179 20.98 -2.06 15.60
N LEU A 180 19.75 -1.59 15.77
CA LEU A 180 19.17 -1.45 17.09
C LEU A 180 18.67 -2.83 17.58
N PRO A 181 18.82 -3.14 18.88
CA PRO A 181 18.20 -4.32 19.46
C PRO A 181 16.69 -4.28 19.23
N VAL A 182 16.16 -5.35 18.65
CA VAL A 182 14.72 -5.51 18.47
C VAL A 182 14.12 -5.90 19.83
N PRO A 183 13.17 -5.14 20.39
CA PRO A 183 12.55 -5.50 21.65
C PRO A 183 11.77 -6.81 21.54
N GLU A 184 11.57 -7.48 22.66
CA GLU A 184 10.78 -8.72 22.70
C GLU A 184 9.33 -8.48 22.27
N ASP A 185 8.74 -9.55 21.75
CA ASP A 185 7.33 -9.60 21.40
C ASP A 185 6.49 -9.54 22.69
N PHE A 186 5.31 -8.92 22.61
CA PHE A 186 4.47 -8.75 23.79
C PHE A 186 2.99 -8.88 23.47
N SER A 187 2.24 -9.30 24.48
CA SER A 187 0.79 -9.42 24.39
C SER A 187 0.08 -8.15 24.81
N ILE A 188 -1.05 -7.86 24.15
CA ILE A 188 -2.00 -6.82 24.51
C ILE A 188 -3.34 -7.50 24.75
N GLU A 189 -3.93 -7.29 25.92
CA GLU A 189 -5.22 -7.89 26.28
C GLU A 189 -6.37 -7.29 25.48
N ALA A 190 -7.33 -8.13 25.13
CA ALA A 190 -8.56 -7.67 24.52
C ALA A 190 -9.48 -7.03 25.56
N ARG A 191 -10.00 -5.85 25.24
CA ARG A 191 -10.97 -5.13 26.08
C ARG A 191 -12.42 -5.59 25.83
N VAL A 192 -12.63 -6.51 24.89
CA VAL A 192 -13.95 -7.03 24.50
C VAL A 192 -14.10 -8.45 25.02
N LYS A 193 -15.23 -8.72 25.68
CA LYS A 193 -15.56 -10.03 26.24
C LYS A 193 -15.53 -11.10 25.13
N ASN A 194 -14.90 -12.25 25.42
CA ASN A 194 -14.76 -13.40 24.53
C ASN A 194 -13.88 -13.18 23.28
N LEU A 195 -13.15 -12.06 23.18
CA LEU A 195 -12.13 -11.88 22.15
C LEU A 195 -10.75 -12.22 22.74
N LYS A 196 -9.92 -12.95 21.98
CA LYS A 196 -8.53 -13.24 22.38
C LYS A 196 -7.71 -11.95 22.36
N GLY A 197 -6.69 -11.88 23.21
CA GLY A 197 -5.66 -10.83 23.11
C GLY A 197 -4.94 -10.85 21.77
N ILE A 198 -4.04 -9.89 21.57
CA ILE A 198 -3.16 -9.85 20.40
C ILE A 198 -1.71 -10.02 20.85
N VAL A 199 -0.88 -10.63 20.02
CA VAL A 199 0.57 -10.61 20.19
C VAL A 199 1.15 -9.68 19.14
N PHE A 200 1.89 -8.67 19.59
CA PHE A 200 2.63 -7.79 18.71
C PHE A 200 4.08 -8.23 18.61
N SER A 201 4.55 -8.43 17.38
CA SER A 201 5.93 -8.82 17.10
C SER A 201 6.75 -7.66 16.54
N HIS A 202 7.73 -7.18 17.30
CA HIS A 202 8.65 -6.16 16.78
C HIS A 202 9.49 -6.72 15.64
N LYS A 203 9.93 -7.98 15.76
CA LYS A 203 10.74 -8.64 14.75
C LYS A 203 10.05 -8.61 13.39
N LYS A 204 8.78 -9.02 13.32
CA LYS A 204 8.03 -9.06 12.06
C LYS A 204 7.84 -7.68 11.44
N HIS A 205 7.59 -6.65 12.24
CA HIS A 205 7.34 -5.28 11.75
C HIS A 205 8.62 -4.51 11.42
N ALA A 206 9.61 -4.53 12.31
CA ALA A 206 10.87 -3.80 12.16
C ALA A 206 11.69 -4.29 10.96
N LEU A 207 11.54 -5.57 10.58
CA LEU A 207 12.17 -6.16 9.40
C LEU A 207 11.77 -5.50 8.07
N LEU A 208 10.62 -4.83 8.01
CA LEU A 208 10.16 -4.12 6.81
C LEU A 208 10.15 -2.61 6.98
N PHE A 209 10.04 -2.10 8.21
CA PHE A 209 9.75 -0.67 8.43
C PHE A 209 10.76 0.05 9.32
N GLY A 210 11.66 -0.68 9.99
CA GLY A 210 12.55 -0.10 10.97
C GLY A 210 11.82 0.42 12.22
N CYS A 211 12.57 1.02 13.13
CA CYS A 211 12.02 1.60 14.36
C CYS A 211 11.33 2.94 14.06
N GLU A 212 11.95 3.71 13.17
CA GLU A 212 11.59 5.08 12.77
C GLU A 212 10.27 5.12 12.00
N GLY A 213 9.89 4.01 11.35
CA GLY A 213 8.60 3.94 10.67
C GLY A 213 7.43 3.98 11.66
N CYS A 214 7.60 3.48 12.88
CA CYS A 214 6.54 3.47 13.89
C CYS A 214 6.73 4.56 14.95
N HIS A 215 7.97 4.83 15.33
CA HIS A 215 8.29 5.67 16.48
C HIS A 215 8.95 7.00 16.06
N PRO A 216 8.56 8.13 16.67
CA PRO A 216 7.51 8.26 17.69
C PRO A 216 6.09 8.49 17.10
N ASP A 217 5.97 8.62 15.79
CA ASP A 217 4.80 9.23 15.13
C ASP A 217 3.52 8.39 15.22
N ILE A 218 3.61 7.07 15.07
CA ILE A 218 2.45 6.16 15.14
C ILE A 218 2.29 5.65 16.57
N PHE A 219 3.40 5.30 17.21
CA PHE A 219 3.44 4.81 18.57
C PHE A 219 4.57 5.49 19.35
N PRO A 220 4.34 5.90 20.61
CA PRO A 220 5.41 6.24 21.52
C PRO A 220 6.31 5.03 21.80
N VAL A 221 7.59 5.28 22.14
CA VAL A 221 8.54 4.21 22.51
C VAL A 221 8.12 3.51 23.81
N LEU A 222 7.41 4.22 24.70
CA LEU A 222 6.96 3.69 25.98
C LEU A 222 5.70 2.81 25.80
N LYS A 223 5.84 1.52 26.14
CA LYS A 223 4.75 0.55 26.13
C LYS A 223 3.60 1.03 27.04
N GLY A 224 2.37 0.96 26.51
CA GLY A 224 1.15 1.30 27.26
C GLY A 224 0.90 2.79 27.46
N TYR A 225 1.76 3.67 26.94
CA TYR A 225 1.60 5.12 27.07
C TYR A 225 0.40 5.66 26.31
N VAL A 226 0.06 5.03 25.17
CA VAL A 226 -1.09 5.38 24.36
C VAL A 226 -2.16 4.30 24.43
N ALA A 227 -3.40 4.72 24.64
CA ALA A 227 -4.57 3.87 24.49
C ALA A 227 -5.19 4.12 23.11
N TYR A 228 -5.59 3.04 22.45
CA TYR A 228 -6.27 3.09 21.17
C TYR A 228 -7.38 2.04 21.11
N SER A 229 -8.23 2.18 20.09
CA SER A 229 -9.44 1.39 19.88
C SER A 229 -9.50 0.88 18.44
N MET A 230 -10.33 -0.14 18.22
CA MET A 230 -10.62 -0.59 16.87
C MET A 230 -11.21 0.53 16.00
N ARG A 231 -11.96 1.49 16.58
CA ARG A 231 -12.50 2.62 15.83
C ARG A 231 -11.39 3.48 15.21
N GLU A 232 -10.37 3.80 15.99
CA GLU A 232 -9.19 4.56 15.52
C GLU A 232 -8.41 3.77 14.48
N ILE A 233 -8.27 2.46 14.68
CA ILE A 233 -7.65 1.55 13.71
C ILE A 233 -8.44 1.55 12.38
N TYR A 234 -9.77 1.48 12.41
CA TYR A 234 -10.61 1.52 11.21
C TYR A 234 -10.47 2.81 10.40
N VAL A 235 -10.20 3.94 11.07
CA VAL A 235 -9.99 5.24 10.41
C VAL A 235 -8.53 5.51 10.05
N GLY A 236 -7.66 4.50 10.13
CA GLY A 236 -6.29 4.57 9.64
C GLY A 236 -5.25 5.07 10.65
N GLN A 237 -5.55 5.02 11.95
CA GLN A 237 -4.59 5.34 13.02
C GLN A 237 -3.95 4.08 13.60
N TYR A 238 -2.80 4.20 14.26
CA TYR A 238 -2.10 3.08 14.90
C TYR A 238 -1.84 1.93 13.92
N CYS A 239 -2.28 0.70 14.25
CA CYS A 239 -2.21 -0.46 13.35
C CYS A 239 -2.87 -0.18 11.99
N GLY A 240 -3.89 0.67 11.98
CA GLY A 240 -4.66 1.04 10.80
C GLY A 240 -3.85 1.79 9.74
N VAL A 241 -2.72 2.42 10.09
CA VAL A 241 -1.86 3.12 9.13
C VAL A 241 -1.44 2.18 7.99
N CYS A 242 -1.14 0.92 8.33
CA CYS A 242 -0.74 -0.09 7.36
C CYS A 242 -1.85 -1.11 7.06
N HIS A 243 -2.61 -1.55 8.07
CA HIS A 243 -3.59 -2.64 7.95
C HIS A 243 -4.94 -2.23 7.36
N THR A 244 -5.14 -0.96 6.98
CA THR A 244 -6.31 -0.54 6.18
C THR A 244 -6.00 -0.42 4.69
N SER A 245 -4.73 -0.53 4.29
CA SER A 245 -4.26 -0.19 2.95
C SER A 245 -3.34 -1.26 2.35
N VAL A 246 -2.10 -1.36 2.83
CA VAL A 246 -1.02 -2.13 2.19
C VAL A 246 -0.76 -3.48 2.87
N ALA A 247 -0.90 -3.55 4.20
CA ALA A 247 -0.75 -4.80 4.95
C ALA A 247 -2.03 -5.66 4.85
N PHE A 248 -2.10 -6.80 5.53
CA PHE A 248 -3.36 -7.55 5.52
C PHE A 248 -4.49 -6.71 6.16
N PRO A 249 -5.72 -6.81 5.64
CA PRO A 249 -6.81 -5.94 6.06
C PRO A 249 -7.31 -6.30 7.46
N ILE A 250 -7.67 -5.29 8.24
CA ILE A 250 -8.19 -5.41 9.62
C ILE A 250 -9.48 -6.25 9.77
N ILE A 251 -10.16 -6.59 8.67
CA ILE A 251 -11.27 -7.56 8.69
C ILE A 251 -10.80 -8.99 8.99
N ASN A 252 -9.50 -9.27 8.86
CA ASN A 252 -8.90 -10.52 9.30
C ASN A 252 -8.64 -10.49 10.81
N CYS A 253 -9.70 -10.65 11.61
CA CYS A 253 -9.63 -10.59 13.07
C CYS A 253 -8.60 -11.59 13.62
N ALA A 254 -8.59 -12.81 13.07
CA ALA A 254 -7.66 -13.87 13.45
C ALA A 254 -6.21 -13.58 13.06
N GLY A 255 -5.94 -12.60 12.20
CA GLY A 255 -4.59 -12.13 11.90
C GLY A 255 -3.90 -11.45 13.08
N CYS A 256 -4.68 -10.87 14.01
CA CYS A 256 -4.15 -10.23 15.21
C CYS A 256 -4.58 -10.95 16.49
N HIS A 257 -5.87 -11.32 16.58
CA HIS A 257 -6.48 -11.91 17.77
C HIS A 257 -6.26 -13.42 17.84
N GLN A 258 -5.06 -13.78 18.28
CA GLN A 258 -4.59 -15.17 18.38
C GLN A 258 -4.29 -15.54 19.83
N THR A 259 -4.26 -16.84 20.12
CA THR A 259 -3.80 -17.31 21.43
C THR A 259 -2.29 -17.20 21.49
N ALA A 260 -1.71 -16.87 22.65
CA ALA A 260 -0.25 -16.75 22.80
C ALA A 260 0.54 -18.03 22.42
N VAL A 261 -0.16 -19.17 22.34
CA VAL A 261 0.37 -20.49 21.96
C VAL A 261 0.41 -20.69 20.43
N ASP A 262 -0.21 -19.81 19.64
CA ASP A 262 -0.25 -19.90 18.18
C ASP A 262 0.88 -19.10 17.50
N LEU A 263 1.87 -18.64 18.27
CA LEU A 263 3.08 -18.03 17.72
C LEU A 263 3.96 -19.13 17.08
N PRO A 264 4.22 -19.08 15.77
CA PRO A 264 5.24 -19.94 15.17
C PRO A 264 6.65 -19.58 15.66
#